data_AF-A0A1Y2BZJ3-F1
#
_entry.id   AF-A0A1Y2BZJ3-F1
#
_cell.length_a   1.000
_cell.length_b   1.000
_cell.length_c   1.000
_cell.angle_alpha   90.00
_cell.angle_beta   90.00
_cell.angle_gamma   90.00
#
_symmetry.space_group_name_H-M   'P 1'
#
loop_
_entity.id
_entity.type
_entity.pdbx_description
1 polymer ?
#
loop_
_entity_poly.entity_id
_entity_poly.type
_entity_poly.pdbx_seq_one_letter_code
_entity_poly.pdbx_strand_id
1 'polypeptide(L)'
;MDCRHDIVLRLYDADQEKMAYADSCVEWLLNTFPTRRVIFGYDVVCKWISHAAAYLLRLPFMVFIPALHVYAHGISCQCRFGPHTVMGLGFSMNGEGVERSNSRLSKSIALTWREAIGNRQLDICLVLEDYGFGKVRSLVSWTRQILKKSLDKLESLVRQGINPTSQG
;
A
#
# COMPACT_ATOMS: atom_id res chain seq x y z
N MET A 1 -1.63 14.17 8.96
CA MET A 1 -2.84 13.86 8.16
C MET A 1 -2.47 12.65 7.32
N ASP A 2 -2.77 11.45 7.81
CA ASP A 2 -2.34 10.22 7.14
C ASP A 2 -3.45 9.77 6.21
N CYS A 3 -3.19 9.83 4.91
CA CYS A 3 -4.18 9.45 3.94
C CYS A 3 -4.00 8.00 3.48
N ARG A 4 -4.80 7.12 4.09
CA ARG A 4 -4.78 5.67 3.84
C ARG A 4 -5.92 5.30 2.91
N HIS A 5 -5.58 5.04 1.66
CA HIS A 5 -6.59 4.73 0.63
C HIS A 5 -6.70 3.24 0.32
N ASP A 6 -5.68 2.43 0.65
CA ASP A 6 -5.67 0.97 0.43
C ASP A 6 -6.22 0.55 -0.94
N ILE A 7 -5.77 1.24 -2.00
CA ILE A 7 -6.22 0.97 -3.37
C ILE A 7 -5.40 -0.19 -3.92
N VAL A 8 -6.09 -1.20 -4.44
CA VAL A 8 -5.45 -2.29 -5.19
C VAL A 8 -5.04 -1.76 -6.55
N LEU A 9 -3.74 -1.81 -6.84
CA LEU A 9 -3.20 -1.27 -8.09
C LEU A 9 -2.96 -2.35 -9.15
N ARG A 10 -2.58 -3.54 -8.73
CA ARG A 10 -2.23 -4.64 -9.61
C ARG A 10 -2.39 -5.97 -8.90
N LEU A 11 -2.78 -6.99 -9.67
CA LEU A 11 -2.79 -8.38 -9.28
C LEU A 11 -1.79 -9.12 -10.15
N TYR A 12 -1.07 -10.06 -9.54
CA TYR A 12 -0.21 -10.98 -10.26
C TYR A 12 -0.72 -12.38 -9.98
N ASP A 13 -0.89 -13.14 -11.05
CA ASP A 13 -1.03 -14.57 -10.93
C ASP A 13 0.36 -15.19 -10.88
N ALA A 14 0.69 -15.80 -9.75
CA ALA A 14 2.02 -16.36 -9.50
C ALA A 14 1.90 -17.86 -9.36
N ASP A 15 2.23 -18.57 -10.45
CA ASP A 15 2.18 -20.02 -10.51
C ASP A 15 3.36 -20.66 -9.74
N GLN A 16 4.52 -19.99 -9.63
CA GLN A 16 5.72 -20.50 -8.93
C GLN A 16 6.63 -19.40 -8.34
N GLU A 17 7.48 -19.83 -7.38
CA GLU A 17 8.45 -19.09 -6.55
C GLU A 17 7.98 -17.78 -5.88
N LYS A 18 7.81 -17.84 -4.56
CA LYS A 18 7.38 -16.71 -3.71
C LYS A 18 8.24 -15.44 -3.89
N MET A 19 9.52 -15.59 -4.24
CA MET A 19 10.44 -14.45 -4.39
C MET A 19 10.27 -13.71 -5.72
N ALA A 20 9.98 -14.41 -6.82
CA ALA A 20 9.75 -13.80 -8.13
C ALA A 20 8.52 -12.87 -8.14
N TYR A 21 7.51 -13.19 -7.32
CA TYR A 21 6.37 -12.32 -7.10
C TYR A 21 6.79 -10.96 -6.51
N ALA A 22 7.63 -10.99 -5.46
CA ALA A 22 8.11 -9.77 -4.82
C ALA A 22 8.97 -8.93 -5.77
N ASP A 23 9.82 -9.56 -6.57
CA ASP A 23 10.62 -8.88 -7.60
C ASP A 23 9.74 -8.18 -8.63
N SER A 24 8.79 -8.92 -9.19
CA SER A 24 7.84 -8.40 -10.19
C SER A 24 7.03 -7.22 -9.66
N CYS A 25 6.65 -7.26 -8.36
CA CYS A 25 5.97 -6.14 -7.71
C CYS A 25 6.89 -4.93 -7.54
N VAL A 26 8.13 -5.14 -7.10
CA VAL A 26 9.09 -4.07 -6.83
C VAL A 26 9.54 -3.39 -8.12
N GLU A 27 9.89 -4.17 -9.15
CA GLU A 27 10.24 -3.63 -10.46
C GLU A 27 9.09 -2.79 -11.04
N TRP A 28 7.86 -3.32 -10.99
CA TRP A 28 6.70 -2.58 -11.45
C TRP A 28 6.46 -1.29 -10.65
N LEU A 29 6.55 -1.34 -9.31
CA LEU A 29 6.36 -0.17 -8.45
C LEU A 29 7.41 0.92 -8.74
N LEU A 30 8.68 0.54 -8.86
CA LEU A 30 9.77 1.49 -9.11
C LEU A 30 9.71 2.08 -10.50
N ASN A 31 9.26 1.31 -11.51
CA ASN A 31 9.08 1.81 -12.87
C ASN A 31 7.82 2.68 -13.01
N THR A 32 6.75 2.37 -12.28
CA THR A 32 5.49 3.14 -12.30
C THR A 32 5.63 4.46 -11.55
N PHE A 33 6.42 4.49 -10.47
CA PHE A 33 6.63 5.67 -9.63
C PHE A 33 8.11 6.06 -9.50
N PRO A 34 8.79 6.40 -10.61
CA PRO A 34 10.25 6.54 -10.64
C PRO A 34 10.79 7.68 -9.78
N THR A 35 9.96 8.70 -9.52
CA THR A 35 10.30 9.89 -8.73
C THR A 35 9.82 9.83 -7.28
N ARG A 36 9.12 8.76 -6.88
CA ARG A 36 8.56 8.63 -5.53
C ARG A 36 9.39 7.67 -4.69
N ARG A 37 9.49 7.96 -3.39
CA ARG A 37 10.05 7.00 -2.43
C ARG A 37 9.04 5.90 -2.19
N VAL A 38 9.36 4.70 -2.64
CA VAL A 38 8.53 3.51 -2.44
C VAL A 38 8.94 2.83 -1.13
N ILE A 39 7.97 2.65 -0.23
CA ILE A 39 8.11 1.80 0.96
C ILE A 39 7.40 0.48 0.65
N PHE A 40 8.09 -0.64 0.79
CA PHE A 40 7.61 -1.95 0.38
C PHE A 40 7.39 -2.87 1.59
N GLY A 41 6.15 -3.34 1.77
CA GLY A 41 5.80 -4.30 2.81
C GLY A 41 5.65 -5.70 2.22
N TYR A 42 6.32 -6.70 2.80
CA TYR A 42 6.20 -8.10 2.35
C TYR A 42 6.41 -9.08 3.50
N ASP A 43 5.62 -10.15 3.54
CA ASP A 43 5.56 -11.05 4.70
C ASP A 43 6.92 -11.71 5.00
N VAL A 44 7.64 -12.10 3.94
CA VAL A 44 8.96 -12.71 4.05
C VAL A 44 10.07 -11.82 3.51
N VAL A 45 9.93 -10.50 3.71
CA VAL A 45 10.92 -9.51 3.25
C VAL A 45 12.32 -9.78 3.78
N CYS A 46 12.44 -10.38 4.97
CA CYS A 46 13.72 -10.74 5.56
C CYS A 46 14.52 -11.78 4.75
N LYS A 47 13.82 -12.61 3.97
CA LYS A 47 14.44 -13.56 3.04
C LYS A 47 14.65 -12.90 1.68
N TRP A 48 13.64 -12.18 1.21
CA TRP A 48 13.67 -11.52 -0.09
C TRP A 48 14.79 -10.48 -0.19
N ILE A 49 15.04 -9.65 0.84
CA ILE A 49 16.02 -8.56 0.75
C ILE A 49 17.45 -9.07 0.50
N SER A 50 17.81 -10.23 1.07
CA SER A 50 19.13 -10.84 0.87
C SER A 50 19.28 -11.38 -0.55
N HIS A 51 18.19 -11.91 -1.12
CA HIS A 51 18.13 -12.32 -2.51
C HIS A 51 18.22 -11.07 -3.41
N ALA A 52 17.28 -10.15 -3.27
CA ALA A 52 17.14 -8.92 -4.06
C ALA A 52 18.41 -8.07 -4.11
N ALA A 53 19.13 -7.94 -3.00
CA ALA A 53 20.37 -7.15 -2.95
C ALA A 53 21.48 -7.70 -3.87
N ALA A 54 21.40 -8.96 -4.28
CA ALA A 54 22.40 -9.58 -5.15
C ALA A 54 22.17 -9.30 -6.65
N TYR A 55 20.94 -9.00 -7.08
CA TYR A 55 20.62 -8.89 -8.52
C TYR A 55 19.68 -7.73 -8.90
N LEU A 56 18.91 -7.15 -7.99
CA LEU A 56 18.06 -6.01 -8.33
C LEU A 56 18.90 -4.74 -8.48
N LEU A 57 18.74 -4.06 -9.62
CA LEU A 57 19.41 -2.79 -9.91
C LEU A 57 18.95 -1.65 -9.00
N ARG A 58 17.71 -1.71 -8.51
CA ARG A 58 17.09 -0.69 -7.66
C ARG A 58 16.29 -1.37 -6.57
N LEU A 59 16.48 -0.89 -5.34
CA LEU A 59 15.71 -1.32 -4.18
C LEU A 59 14.71 -0.25 -3.75
N PRO A 60 13.61 -0.63 -3.09
CA PRO A 60 12.72 0.31 -2.42
C PRO A 60 13.49 1.18 -1.42
N PHE A 61 12.97 2.37 -1.14
CA PHE A 61 13.57 3.27 -0.14
C PHE A 61 13.61 2.62 1.24
N MET A 62 12.59 1.82 1.56
CA MET A 62 12.45 1.15 2.84
C MET A 62 11.62 -0.12 2.67
N VAL A 63 11.89 -1.10 3.52
CA VAL A 63 11.21 -2.39 3.51
C VAL A 63 10.78 -2.78 4.92
N PHE A 64 9.62 -3.43 5.05
CA PHE A 64 9.12 -3.88 6.35
C PHE A 64 8.28 -5.15 6.23
N ILE A 65 8.08 -5.85 7.34
CA ILE A 65 7.13 -6.96 7.45
C ILE A 65 5.81 -6.40 8.01
N PRO A 66 4.66 -6.65 7.40
CA PRO A 66 3.35 -6.22 7.94
C PRO A 66 3.16 -6.65 9.39
N ALA A 67 2.46 -5.83 10.19
CA ALA A 67 2.35 -6.02 11.64
C ALA A 67 1.70 -7.35 12.05
N LEU A 68 0.79 -7.90 11.25
CA LEU A 68 0.20 -9.22 11.55
C LEU A 68 1.18 -10.37 11.29
N HIS A 69 2.13 -10.18 10.37
CA HIS A 69 3.11 -11.22 10.00
C HIS A 69 4.40 -11.11 10.80
N VAL A 70 4.80 -9.92 11.24
CA VAL A 70 6.11 -9.72 11.91
C VAL A 70 6.26 -10.57 13.16
N TYR A 71 5.18 -10.75 13.94
CA TYR A 71 5.23 -11.53 15.18
C TYR A 71 5.40 -13.04 14.98
N ALA A 72 5.13 -13.55 13.76
CA ALA A 72 5.44 -14.93 13.41
C ALA A 72 6.93 -15.16 13.12
N HIS A 73 7.74 -14.10 13.02
CA HIS A 73 9.18 -14.19 12.80
C HIS A 73 9.96 -14.13 14.12
N GLY A 74 11.21 -14.58 14.09
CA GLY A 74 12.13 -14.45 15.23
C GLY A 74 12.40 -13.00 15.63
N ILE A 75 12.81 -12.79 16.88
CA ILE A 75 13.02 -11.47 17.50
C ILE A 75 13.93 -10.58 16.65
N SER A 76 14.99 -11.15 16.05
CA SER A 76 15.89 -10.40 15.16
C SER A 76 15.17 -9.78 13.96
N CYS A 77 14.22 -10.50 13.35
CA CYS A 77 13.40 -9.98 12.26
C CYS A 77 12.39 -8.95 12.76
N GLN A 78 11.82 -9.14 13.96
CA GLN A 78 10.90 -8.16 14.55
C GLN A 78 11.58 -6.82 14.81
N CYS A 79 12.79 -6.84 15.38
CA CYS A 79 13.57 -5.63 15.59
C CYS A 79 14.01 -4.99 14.26
N ARG A 80 14.41 -5.79 13.27
CA ARG A 80 14.99 -5.26 12.03
C ARG A 80 13.96 -4.81 10.98
N PHE A 81 12.82 -5.50 10.89
CA PHE A 81 11.83 -5.29 9.82
C PHE A 81 10.44 -4.95 10.36
N GLY A 82 10.26 -4.88 11.68
CA GLY A 82 8.99 -4.51 12.27
C GLY A 82 8.58 -3.10 11.88
N PRO A 83 7.29 -2.86 11.57
CA PRO A 83 6.83 -1.56 11.09
C PRO A 83 7.05 -0.48 12.15
N HIS A 84 6.89 -0.82 13.43
CA HIS A 84 7.15 0.07 14.56
C HIS A 84 8.62 0.47 14.68
N THR A 85 9.55 -0.42 14.35
CA THR A 85 10.97 -0.19 14.51
C THR A 85 11.60 0.50 13.30
N VAL A 86 11.21 0.08 12.10
CA VAL A 86 11.78 0.59 10.84
C VAL A 86 11.25 1.96 10.49
N MET A 87 9.97 2.22 10.74
CA MET A 87 9.35 3.40 10.17
C MET A 87 9.40 4.61 11.09
N GLY A 88 9.43 4.48 12.42
CA GLY A 88 9.19 5.62 13.34
C GLY A 88 7.82 6.31 13.12
N LEU A 89 7.06 5.85 12.11
CA LEU A 89 5.70 6.17 11.79
C LEU A 89 4.87 5.41 12.84
N GLY A 90 4.02 6.12 13.58
CA GLY A 90 3.11 5.50 14.55
C GLY A 90 2.16 4.47 13.91
N PHE A 91 1.15 4.05 14.66
CA PHE A 91 0.14 3.03 14.31
C PHE A 91 -0.59 3.17 12.95
N SER A 92 -0.28 4.16 12.12
CA SER A 92 -0.92 4.41 10.85
C SER A 92 -0.44 3.50 9.70
N MET A 93 0.85 3.20 9.58
CA MET A 93 1.36 2.35 8.49
C MET A 93 1.81 0.98 9.02
N ASN A 94 0.88 0.04 9.16
CA ASN A 94 1.14 -1.30 9.71
C ASN A 94 0.98 -2.44 8.68
N GLY A 95 0.63 -2.12 7.43
CA GLY A 95 0.45 -3.12 6.36
C GLY A 95 -0.93 -3.79 6.33
N GLU A 96 -1.90 -3.35 7.13
CA GLU A 96 -3.27 -3.90 7.14
C GLU A 96 -4.06 -3.73 5.83
N GLY A 97 -3.65 -2.84 4.94
CA GLY A 97 -4.38 -2.56 3.70
C GLY A 97 -4.60 -3.82 2.85
N VAL A 98 -3.57 -4.66 2.76
CA VAL A 98 -3.61 -5.96 2.06
C VAL A 98 -4.57 -6.93 2.75
N GLU A 99 -4.61 -6.94 4.08
CA GLU A 99 -5.50 -7.81 4.85
C GLU A 99 -6.96 -7.41 4.69
N ARG A 100 -7.24 -6.11 4.54
CA ARG A 100 -8.60 -5.63 4.23
C ARG A 100 -9.07 -6.11 2.87
N SER A 101 -8.22 -6.11 1.84
CA SER A 101 -8.56 -6.70 0.55
C SER A 101 -8.71 -8.23 0.64
N ASN A 102 -7.83 -8.91 1.37
CA ASN A 102 -7.91 -10.36 1.57
C ASN A 102 -9.20 -10.78 2.28
N SER A 103 -9.63 -10.01 3.29
CA SER A 103 -10.91 -10.23 3.99
C SER A 103 -12.13 -10.04 3.09
N ARG A 104 -12.03 -9.20 2.06
CA ARG A 104 -13.09 -9.06 1.05
C ARG A 104 -13.11 -10.26 0.12
N LEU A 105 -11.94 -10.65 -0.39
CA LEU A 105 -11.78 -11.82 -1.26
C LEU A 105 -12.16 -13.12 -0.57
N SER A 106 -11.88 -13.29 0.72
CA SER A 106 -12.15 -14.55 1.43
C SER A 106 -13.62 -14.97 1.35
N LYS A 107 -14.53 -14.00 1.20
CA LYS A 107 -15.97 -14.24 1.03
C LYS A 107 -16.32 -14.85 -0.33
N SER A 108 -15.52 -14.63 -1.38
CA SER A 108 -15.74 -15.21 -2.71
C SER A 108 -15.06 -16.57 -2.90
N ILE A 109 -14.06 -16.92 -2.08
CA ILE A 109 -13.31 -18.19 -2.21
C ILE A 109 -14.23 -19.41 -2.18
N ALA A 110 -15.15 -19.46 -1.20
CA ALA A 110 -16.07 -20.58 -1.06
C ALA A 110 -17.14 -20.65 -2.16
N LEU A 111 -17.35 -19.57 -2.92
CA LEU A 111 -18.31 -19.51 -4.02
C LEU A 111 -17.66 -19.94 -5.34
N THR A 112 -16.39 -19.61 -5.52
CA THR A 112 -15.64 -19.79 -6.78
C THR A 112 -14.85 -21.10 -6.85
N TRP A 113 -14.90 -21.95 -5.82
CA TRP A 113 -14.01 -23.12 -5.73
C TRP A 113 -14.25 -24.22 -6.78
N ARG A 114 -15.45 -24.29 -7.37
CA ARG A 114 -15.80 -25.24 -8.44
C ARG A 114 -15.65 -24.65 -9.84
N GLU A 115 -15.22 -23.41 -9.94
CA GLU A 115 -15.10 -22.75 -11.23
C GLU A 115 -13.83 -23.18 -11.97
N ALA A 116 -13.85 -23.04 -13.28
CA ALA A 116 -12.64 -23.11 -14.07
C ALA A 116 -11.68 -21.99 -13.66
N ILE A 117 -10.37 -22.22 -13.80
CA ILE A 117 -9.32 -21.28 -13.35
C ILE A 117 -9.53 -19.87 -13.92
N GLY A 118 -9.86 -19.75 -15.21
CA GLY A 118 -10.09 -18.45 -15.86
C GLY A 118 -11.29 -17.69 -15.29
N ASN A 119 -12.36 -18.38 -14.93
CA ASN A 119 -13.53 -17.76 -14.30
C ASN A 119 -13.18 -17.26 -12.90
N ARG A 120 -12.46 -18.08 -12.13
CA ARG A 120 -12.01 -17.71 -10.79
C ARG A 120 -11.07 -16.50 -10.81
N GLN A 121 -10.15 -16.44 -11.78
CA GLN A 121 -9.28 -15.27 -11.99
C GLN A 121 -10.10 -14.02 -12.30
N LEU A 122 -11.07 -14.12 -13.21
CA LEU A 122 -11.95 -13.00 -13.56
C LEU A 122 -12.75 -12.53 -12.34
N ASP A 123 -13.32 -13.44 -11.57
CA ASP A 123 -14.08 -13.12 -10.36
C ASP A 123 -13.24 -12.38 -9.32
N ILE A 124 -12.00 -12.84 -9.08
CA ILE A 124 -11.04 -12.15 -8.20
C ILE A 124 -10.77 -10.72 -8.71
N CYS A 125 -10.52 -10.57 -10.02
CA CYS A 125 -10.30 -9.27 -10.64
C CYS A 125 -11.51 -8.34 -10.47
N LEU A 126 -12.72 -8.82 -10.75
CA LEU A 126 -13.95 -8.02 -10.66
C LEU A 126 -14.24 -7.59 -9.22
N VAL A 127 -14.08 -8.48 -8.24
CA VAL A 127 -14.29 -8.16 -6.82
C VAL A 127 -13.29 -7.08 -6.35
N LEU A 128 -12.04 -7.19 -6.76
CA LEU A 128 -11.02 -6.22 -6.37
C LEU A 128 -11.11 -4.91 -7.14
N GLU A 129 -11.56 -4.93 -8.39
CA GLU A 129 -11.84 -3.75 -9.18
C GLU A 129 -12.99 -2.94 -8.57
N ASP A 130 -14.11 -3.58 -8.20
CA ASP A 130 -15.20 -2.93 -7.48
C ASP A 130 -14.72 -2.32 -6.16
N TYR A 131 -13.94 -3.09 -5.38
CA TYR A 131 -13.33 -2.59 -4.15
C TYR A 131 -12.45 -1.36 -4.40
N GLY A 132 -11.59 -1.42 -5.42
CA GLY A 132 -10.71 -0.34 -5.86
C GLY A 132 -11.49 0.90 -6.27
N PHE A 133 -12.55 0.76 -7.05
CA PHE A 133 -13.44 1.87 -7.42
C PHE A 133 -14.08 2.52 -6.20
N GLY A 134 -14.50 1.73 -5.21
CA GLY A 134 -14.98 2.25 -3.92
C GLY A 134 -13.93 3.12 -3.21
N LYS A 135 -12.67 2.67 -3.19
CA LYS A 135 -11.55 3.40 -2.59
C LYS A 135 -11.19 4.68 -3.34
N VAL A 136 -11.18 4.66 -4.67
CA VAL A 136 -10.93 5.84 -5.50
C VAL A 136 -12.02 6.89 -5.28
N ARG A 137 -13.30 6.49 -5.24
CA ARG A 137 -14.41 7.41 -4.91
C ARG A 137 -14.24 8.05 -3.53
N SER A 138 -13.83 7.27 -2.54
CA SER A 138 -13.54 7.77 -1.20
C SER A 138 -12.38 8.78 -1.19
N LEU A 139 -11.29 8.48 -1.89
CA LEU A 139 -10.14 9.39 -2.08
C LEU A 139 -10.57 10.72 -2.71
N VAL A 140 -11.36 10.67 -3.78
CA VAL A 140 -11.86 11.88 -4.46
C VAL A 140 -12.71 12.72 -3.50
N SER A 141 -13.64 12.09 -2.78
CA SER A 141 -14.47 12.77 -1.78
C SER A 141 -13.62 13.44 -0.69
N TRP A 142 -12.67 12.71 -0.13
CA TRP A 142 -11.74 13.22 0.88
C TRP A 142 -10.91 14.41 0.36
N THR A 143 -10.39 14.30 -0.87
CA THR A 143 -9.60 15.37 -1.51
C THR A 143 -10.45 16.63 -1.67
N ARG A 144 -11.70 16.48 -2.15
CA ARG A 144 -12.64 17.61 -2.27
C ARG A 144 -12.89 18.29 -0.93
N GLN A 145 -13.05 17.52 0.16
CA GLN A 145 -13.24 18.08 1.50
C GLN A 145 -12.04 18.88 1.98
N ILE A 146 -10.82 18.41 1.71
CA ILE A 146 -9.59 19.13 2.11
C ILE A 146 -9.41 20.40 1.30
N LEU A 147 -9.63 20.35 -0.01
CA LEU A 147 -9.53 21.52 -0.87
C LEU A 147 -10.53 22.60 -0.42
N LYS A 148 -11.79 22.20 -0.14
CA LYS A 148 -12.80 23.13 0.37
C LYS A 148 -12.38 23.77 1.70
N LYS A 149 -11.96 22.97 2.69
CA LYS A 149 -11.48 23.49 3.98
C LYS A 149 -10.29 24.44 3.83
N SER A 150 -9.38 24.14 2.90
CA SER A 150 -8.21 24.97 2.63
C SER A 150 -8.61 26.30 2.00
N LEU A 151 -9.56 26.28 1.05
CA LEU A 151 -10.11 27.47 0.42
C LEU A 151 -10.85 28.35 1.43
N ASP A 152 -11.76 27.78 2.23
CA ASP A 152 -12.51 28.49 3.27
C ASP A 152 -11.55 29.18 4.26
N LYS A 153 -10.44 28.51 4.62
CA LYS A 153 -9.40 29.09 5.48
C LYS A 153 -8.69 30.26 4.80
N LEU A 154 -8.30 30.13 3.53
CA LEU A 154 -7.67 31.22 2.78
C LEU A 154 -8.60 32.43 2.67
N GLU A 155 -9.88 32.22 2.38
CA GLU A 155 -10.87 33.30 2.35
C GLU A 155 -11.00 34.01 3.70
N SER A 156 -11.02 33.27 4.80
CA SER A 156 -11.08 33.87 6.14
C SER A 156 -9.84 34.72 6.45
N LEU A 157 -8.65 34.30 6.02
CA LEU A 157 -7.40 35.05 6.23
C LEU A 157 -7.36 36.34 5.40
N VAL A 158 -7.82 36.28 4.15
CA VAL A 158 -7.94 37.46 3.28
C VAL A 158 -8.93 38.46 3.86
N ARG A 159 -10.09 38.00 4.37
CA ARG A 159 -11.08 38.87 5.04
C ARG A 159 -10.58 39.51 6.33
N GLN A 160 -9.61 38.88 7.02
CA GLN A 160 -8.98 39.41 8.23
C GLN A 160 -7.85 40.42 7.93
N GLY A 161 -7.58 40.73 6.66
CA GLY A 161 -6.58 41.74 6.27
C GLY A 161 -5.12 41.29 6.47
N ILE A 162 -4.87 40.02 6.76
CA ILE A 162 -3.51 39.47 6.88
C ILE A 162 -2.99 39.21 5.47
N ASN A 163 -2.14 40.10 4.97
CA ASN A 163 -1.46 39.94 3.69
C ASN A 163 -0.34 38.90 3.88
N PRO A 164 -0.37 37.73 3.21
CA PRO A 164 0.60 36.65 3.46
C PRO A 164 2.04 36.96 3.00
N THR A 165 2.30 38.16 2.48
CA THR A 165 3.62 38.60 1.97
C THR A 165 4.48 39.38 2.97
N SER A 166 4.07 39.51 4.24
CA SER A 166 4.82 40.29 5.24
C SER A 166 5.57 39.46 6.28
N GLN A 167 6.36 38.46 5.87
CA GLN A 167 7.46 37.92 6.68
C GLN A 167 8.66 37.66 5.76
N GLY A 168 9.64 38.56 5.84
CA GLY A 168 10.99 38.38 5.33
C GLY A 168 11.89 37.67 6.33
#